data_AF-A0A0Q9ZFF2-F1
#
_entry.id   AF-A0A0Q9ZFF2-F1
#
_cell.length_a   1.000
_cell.length_b   1.000
_cell.length_c   1.000
_cell.angle_alpha   90.00
_cell.angle_beta   90.00
_cell.angle_gamma   90.00
#
_symmetry.space_group_name_H-M   'P 1'
#
loop_
_entity.id
_entity.type
_entity.pdbx_description
1 polymer ?
#
loop_
_entity_poly.entity_id
_entity_poly.type
_entity_poly.pdbx_seq_one_letter_code
_entity_poly.pdbx_strand_id
1 'polypeptide(L)'
;MRIYVMFLALVSIGLTSCNDGSTKELAQQQEELKKQNDSIIGMHETLTAKNNELKTQHNQVSQQLRGLEKLEDSTQLEKLTSIEAKIRNHGAKLASHREMIESHNELGQNFGELSTDAKKKQLSEMQKTHDRIMSEQKEMKSEHDIIEKQHQSIKDMIAKSASGDESED
;
A
#
# COMPACT_ATOMS: atom_id res chain seq x y z
N MET A 1 76.26 -16.48 18.94
CA MET A 1 75.97 -17.84 19.44
C MET A 1 75.11 -17.69 20.69
N ARG A 2 73.92 -18.32 20.71
CA ARG A 2 72.99 -18.52 21.86
C ARG A 2 72.23 -17.28 22.36
N ILE A 3 70.96 -17.29 22.78
CA ILE A 3 69.76 -18.16 22.69
C ILE A 3 68.61 -17.30 23.28
N TYR A 4 67.40 -17.45 22.75
CA TYR A 4 66.09 -16.85 23.08
C TYR A 4 65.67 -16.84 24.56
N VAL A 5 64.88 -15.83 24.99
CA VAL A 5 63.67 -15.87 25.85
C VAL A 5 62.94 -14.50 25.70
N MET A 6 61.87 -14.36 24.89
CA MET A 6 60.45 -14.53 25.26
C MET A 6 59.97 -13.60 26.39
N PHE A 7 59.37 -12.44 26.05
CA PHE A 7 58.28 -11.89 26.86
C PHE A 7 57.09 -11.54 25.96
N LEU A 8 56.04 -12.27 26.27
CA LEU A 8 54.77 -12.43 25.59
C LEU A 8 53.86 -11.31 26.08
N ALA A 9 53.76 -10.21 25.32
CA ALA A 9 52.71 -9.21 25.56
C ALA A 9 51.41 -9.78 25.01
N LEU A 10 50.64 -10.39 25.92
CA LEU A 10 49.26 -10.83 25.72
C LEU A 10 48.46 -9.73 25.02
N VAL A 11 48.23 -9.94 23.73
CA VAL A 11 47.15 -9.31 22.98
C VAL A 11 45.86 -9.93 23.52
N SER A 12 45.30 -9.31 24.56
CA SER A 12 43.93 -9.57 24.99
C SER A 12 42.97 -8.95 23.96
N ILE A 13 42.88 -9.60 22.79
CA ILE A 13 41.63 -9.60 22.02
C ILE A 13 40.67 -10.45 22.85
N GLY A 14 40.08 -9.80 23.86
CA GLY A 14 38.84 -10.27 24.47
C GLY A 14 37.79 -10.19 23.39
N LEU A 15 37.61 -11.30 22.67
CA LEU A 15 36.53 -11.50 21.73
C LEU A 15 35.23 -11.14 22.46
N THR A 16 34.59 -10.12 21.90
CA THR A 16 33.24 -9.63 22.16
C THR A 16 32.22 -10.74 21.92
N SER A 17 32.17 -11.74 22.82
CA SER A 17 31.20 -12.82 22.77
C SER A 17 30.09 -12.56 23.80
N CYS A 18 29.25 -11.55 23.52
CA CYS A 18 27.97 -11.34 24.21
C CYS A 18 26.98 -10.42 23.44
N ASN A 19 27.01 -10.39 22.10
CA ASN A 19 26.02 -9.61 21.30
C ASN A 19 25.42 -10.39 20.10
N ASP A 20 25.58 -11.71 20.07
CA ASP A 20 25.20 -12.52 18.90
C ASP A 20 23.66 -12.72 18.79
N GLY A 21 22.97 -12.76 19.94
CA GLY A 21 21.51 -12.95 19.97
C GLY A 21 20.71 -11.76 19.42
N SER A 22 21.07 -10.53 19.82
CA SER A 22 20.38 -9.30 19.39
C SER A 22 20.55 -9.04 17.89
N THR A 23 21.73 -9.32 17.35
CA THR A 23 22.04 -9.09 15.94
C THR A 23 21.29 -10.08 15.04
N LYS A 24 21.16 -11.34 15.48
CA LYS A 24 20.36 -12.35 14.78
C LYS A 24 18.86 -12.03 14.81
N GLU A 25 18.33 -11.57 15.94
CA GLU A 25 16.92 -11.16 16.05
C GLU A 25 16.59 -9.98 15.12
N LEU A 26 17.45 -8.97 15.07
CA LEU A 26 17.27 -7.81 14.17
C LEU A 26 17.31 -8.22 12.69
N ALA A 27 18.16 -9.19 12.32
CA ALA A 27 18.19 -9.74 10.97
C ALA A 27 16.89 -10.51 10.63
N GLN A 28 16.34 -11.28 11.57
CA GLN A 28 15.05 -11.96 11.40
C GLN A 28 13.89 -10.96 11.25
N GLN A 29 13.86 -9.90 12.05
CA GLN A 29 12.87 -8.83 11.92
C GLN A 29 12.97 -8.13 10.56
N GLN A 30 14.19 -7.90 10.06
CA GLN A 30 14.39 -7.34 8.73
C GLN A 30 13.86 -8.27 7.63
N GLU A 31 14.11 -9.58 7.74
CA GLU A 31 13.61 -10.56 6.78
C GLU A 31 12.07 -10.62 6.77
N GLU A 32 11.45 -10.57 7.95
CA GLU A 32 9.99 -10.54 8.07
C GLU A 32 9.41 -9.27 7.43
N LEU A 33 10.01 -8.11 7.68
CA LEU A 33 9.63 -6.86 7.03
C LEU A 33 9.78 -6.96 5.51
N LYS A 34 10.85 -7.58 4.98
CA LYS A 34 10.98 -7.79 3.53
C LYS A 34 9.82 -8.61 2.95
N LYS A 35 9.42 -9.70 3.62
CA LYS A 35 8.26 -10.50 3.20
C LYS A 35 6.95 -9.71 3.25
N GLN A 36 6.76 -8.90 4.30
CA GLN A 36 5.61 -8.01 4.39
C GLN A 36 5.60 -6.97 3.27
N ASN A 37 6.76 -6.41 2.93
CA ASN A 37 6.90 -5.47 1.83
C ASN A 37 6.49 -6.09 0.48
N ASP A 38 6.87 -7.34 0.21
CA ASP A 38 6.43 -8.05 -1.01
C ASP A 38 4.89 -8.20 -1.05
N SER A 39 4.29 -8.55 0.09
CA SER A 39 2.82 -8.62 0.23
C SER A 39 2.15 -7.25 0.01
N ILE A 40 2.74 -6.19 0.59
CA ILE A 40 2.29 -4.81 0.42
C ILE A 40 2.35 -4.40 -1.05
N ILE A 41 3.43 -4.72 -1.76
CA ILE A 41 3.59 -4.43 -3.19
C ILE A 41 2.51 -5.15 -4.01
N GLY A 42 2.30 -6.45 -3.79
CA GLY A 42 1.27 -7.20 -4.53
C GLY A 42 -0.14 -6.66 -4.29
N MET A 43 -0.45 -6.28 -3.05
CA MET A 43 -1.73 -5.63 -2.72
C MET A 43 -1.84 -4.23 -3.32
N HIS A 44 -0.75 -3.47 -3.35
CA HIS A 44 -0.67 -2.14 -3.96
C HIS A 44 -0.95 -2.20 -5.46
N GLU A 45 -0.35 -3.15 -6.17
CA GLU A 45 -0.60 -3.40 -7.61
C GLU A 45 -2.06 -3.78 -7.86
N THR A 46 -2.61 -4.67 -7.03
CA THR A 46 -4.02 -5.09 -7.09
C THR A 46 -4.96 -3.89 -6.92
N LEU A 47 -4.73 -3.04 -5.91
CA LEU A 47 -5.55 -1.86 -5.67
C LEU A 47 -5.38 -0.81 -6.77
N THR A 48 -4.19 -0.66 -7.34
CA THR A 48 -3.93 0.23 -8.47
C THR A 48 -4.70 -0.20 -9.71
N ALA A 49 -4.64 -1.49 -10.06
CA ALA A 49 -5.43 -2.05 -11.15
C ALA A 49 -6.93 -1.84 -10.90
N LYS A 50 -7.40 -2.10 -9.67
CA LYS A 50 -8.81 -1.93 -9.34
C LYS A 50 -9.27 -0.48 -9.40
N ASN A 51 -8.48 0.47 -8.91
CA ASN A 51 -8.81 1.89 -8.98
C ASN A 51 -8.90 2.38 -10.44
N ASN A 52 -8.05 1.88 -11.33
CA ASN A 52 -8.12 2.18 -12.77
C ASN A 52 -9.36 1.57 -13.44
N GLU A 53 -9.75 0.36 -13.04
CA GLU A 53 -11.00 -0.25 -13.47
C GLU A 53 -12.20 0.60 -13.03
N LEU A 54 -12.27 0.96 -11.74
CA LEU A 54 -13.34 1.80 -11.21
C LEU A 54 -13.40 3.18 -11.88
N LYS A 55 -12.26 3.77 -12.21
CA LYS A 55 -12.20 5.02 -12.99
C LYS A 55 -12.85 4.84 -14.37
N THR A 56 -12.56 3.74 -15.04
CA THR A 56 -13.14 3.42 -16.36
C THR A 56 -14.64 3.19 -16.26
N GLN A 57 -15.08 2.37 -15.30
CA GLN A 57 -16.49 2.11 -15.04
C GLN A 57 -17.24 3.40 -14.68
N HIS A 58 -16.64 4.25 -13.85
CA HIS A 58 -17.20 5.54 -13.48
C HIS A 58 -17.45 6.45 -14.69
N ASN A 59 -16.50 6.49 -15.63
CA ASN A 59 -16.67 7.27 -16.86
C ASN A 59 -17.81 6.73 -17.72
N GLN A 60 -17.92 5.41 -17.85
CA GLN A 60 -19.01 4.76 -18.60
C GLN A 60 -20.37 5.05 -17.97
N VAL A 61 -20.51 4.82 -16.66
CA VAL A 61 -21.76 5.08 -15.93
C VAL A 61 -22.13 6.56 -16.00
N SER A 62 -21.17 7.46 -15.84
CA SER A 62 -21.39 8.90 -15.96
C SER A 62 -21.90 9.31 -17.34
N GLN A 63 -21.35 8.72 -18.41
CA GLN A 63 -21.81 8.99 -19.78
C GLN A 63 -23.21 8.45 -20.03
N GLN A 64 -23.48 7.21 -19.62
CA GLN A 64 -24.81 6.61 -19.75
C GLN A 64 -25.86 7.41 -18.99
N LEU A 65 -25.56 7.81 -17.75
CA LEU A 65 -26.46 8.60 -16.94
C LEU A 65 -26.78 9.95 -17.60
N ARG A 66 -25.76 10.68 -18.05
CA ARG A 66 -25.95 11.99 -18.73
C ARG A 66 -26.66 11.88 -20.08
N GLY A 67 -26.64 10.71 -20.70
CA GLY A 67 -27.35 10.43 -21.94
C GLY A 67 -28.84 10.16 -21.77
N LEU A 68 -29.35 10.04 -20.52
CA LEU A 68 -30.78 9.92 -20.28
C LEU A 68 -31.48 11.27 -20.52
N GLU A 69 -32.47 11.28 -21.41
CA GLU A 69 -33.25 12.48 -21.73
C GLU A 69 -34.04 13.01 -20.53
N LYS A 70 -34.46 12.13 -19.60
CA LYS A 70 -35.18 12.46 -18.37
C LYS A 70 -34.33 12.12 -17.15
N LEU A 71 -33.34 12.96 -16.87
CA LEU A 71 -32.61 12.88 -15.61
C LEU A 71 -33.33 13.70 -14.52
N GLU A 72 -34.33 13.13 -13.88
CA GLU A 72 -35.12 13.85 -12.86
C GLU A 72 -34.44 13.87 -11.47
N ASP A 73 -33.58 12.88 -11.19
CA ASP A 73 -32.97 12.70 -9.87
C ASP A 73 -31.53 13.23 -9.79
N SER A 74 -31.40 14.46 -9.30
CA SER A 74 -30.09 15.12 -9.05
C SER A 74 -29.20 14.38 -8.04
N THR A 75 -29.75 13.49 -7.20
CA THR A 75 -28.97 12.75 -6.19
C THR A 75 -27.98 11.77 -6.83
N GLN A 76 -28.25 11.30 -8.06
CA GLN A 76 -27.38 10.37 -8.76
C GLN A 76 -26.11 11.08 -9.30
N LEU A 77 -26.25 12.34 -9.72
CA LEU A 77 -25.10 13.17 -10.12
C LEU A 77 -24.21 13.49 -8.92
N GLU A 78 -24.81 13.74 -7.75
CA GLU A 78 -24.06 13.94 -6.51
C GLU A 78 -23.28 12.67 -6.12
N LYS A 79 -23.92 11.49 -6.20
CA LYS A 79 -23.24 10.20 -5.97
C LYS A 79 -22.06 10.00 -6.92
N LEU A 80 -22.21 10.29 -8.20
CA LEU A 80 -21.12 10.21 -9.17
C LEU A 80 -19.97 11.15 -8.79
N THR A 81 -20.27 12.40 -8.42
CA THR A 81 -19.24 13.37 -7.99
C THR A 81 -18.48 12.88 -6.77
N SER A 82 -19.19 12.31 -5.79
CA SER A 82 -18.59 11.73 -4.58
C SER A 82 -17.68 10.54 -4.90
N ILE A 83 -18.14 9.64 -5.79
CA ILE A 83 -17.33 8.51 -6.26
C ILE A 83 -16.08 8.99 -6.99
N GLU A 84 -16.20 9.99 -7.87
CA GLU A 84 -15.07 10.53 -8.62
C GLU A 84 -13.99 11.09 -7.67
N ALA A 85 -14.42 11.83 -6.63
CA ALA A 85 -13.53 12.36 -5.61
C ALA A 85 -12.80 11.24 -4.86
N LYS A 86 -13.49 10.15 -4.50
CA LYS A 86 -12.88 8.98 -3.85
C LYS A 86 -11.84 8.30 -4.74
N ILE A 87 -12.18 8.00 -6.00
CA ILE A 87 -11.26 7.37 -6.97
C ILE A 87 -9.99 8.22 -7.16
N ARG A 88 -10.15 9.55 -7.22
CA ARG A 88 -9.02 10.49 -7.34
C ARG A 88 -8.15 10.48 -6.08
N ASN A 89 -8.77 10.50 -4.90
CA ASN A 89 -8.06 10.43 -3.62
C ASN A 89 -7.27 9.11 -3.50
N HIS A 90 -7.87 7.97 -3.88
CA HIS A 90 -7.16 6.69 -3.93
C HIS A 90 -5.96 6.74 -4.87
N GLY A 91 -6.11 7.36 -6.06
CA GLY A 91 -4.99 7.57 -6.97
C GLY A 91 -3.82 8.32 -6.34
N ALA A 92 -4.11 9.37 -5.55
CA ALA A 92 -3.09 10.12 -4.82
C ALA A 92 -2.45 9.29 -3.68
N LYS A 93 -3.25 8.56 -2.89
CA LYS A 93 -2.75 7.65 -1.85
C LYS A 93 -1.83 6.58 -2.45
N LEU A 94 -2.23 5.96 -3.55
CA LEU A 94 -1.42 4.97 -4.26
C LEU A 94 -0.11 5.57 -4.80
N ALA A 95 -0.15 6.76 -5.38
CA ALA A 95 1.08 7.44 -5.80
C ALA A 95 2.05 7.67 -4.62
N SER A 96 1.51 8.09 -3.46
CA SER A 96 2.28 8.24 -2.23
C SER A 96 2.81 6.90 -1.69
N HIS A 97 2.04 5.82 -1.78
CA HIS A 97 2.51 4.47 -1.43
C HIS A 97 3.72 4.06 -2.25
N ARG A 98 3.72 4.34 -3.56
CA ARG A 98 4.85 4.03 -4.43
C ARG A 98 6.13 4.74 -3.97
N GLU A 99 6.05 6.03 -3.64
CA GLU A 99 7.19 6.79 -3.12
C GLU A 99 7.70 6.22 -1.78
N MET A 100 6.79 5.82 -0.90
CA MET A 100 7.17 5.19 0.38
C MET A 100 7.84 3.81 0.18
N ILE A 101 7.36 3.01 -0.77
CA ILE A 101 7.96 1.70 -1.12
C ILE A 101 9.35 1.88 -1.74
N GLU A 102 9.53 2.88 -2.61
CA GLU A 102 10.83 3.20 -3.21
C GLU A 102 11.85 3.61 -2.14
N SER A 103 11.47 4.54 -1.26
CA SER A 103 12.28 4.96 -0.11
C SER A 103 12.62 3.79 0.82
N HIS A 104 11.67 2.88 1.05
CA HIS A 104 11.88 1.68 1.85
C HIS A 104 12.95 0.75 1.26
N ASN A 105 12.95 0.56 -0.06
CA ASN A 105 13.94 -0.27 -0.76
C ASN A 105 15.36 0.33 -0.66
N GLU A 106 15.49 1.65 -0.69
CA GLU A 106 16.76 2.34 -0.52
C GLU A 106 17.32 2.19 0.91
N LEU A 107 16.46 2.36 1.93
CA LEU A 107 16.85 2.17 3.33
C LEU A 107 17.41 0.77 3.59
N GLY A 108 16.86 -0.26 2.93
CA GLY A 108 17.27 -1.65 3.11
C GLY A 108 18.72 -1.98 2.69
N GLN A 109 19.35 -1.16 1.84
CA GLN A 109 20.66 -1.49 1.24
C GLN A 109 21.83 -1.45 2.23
N ASN A 110 21.79 -0.56 3.22
CA ASN A 110 22.91 -0.35 4.16
C ASN A 110 22.70 -1.02 5.53
N PHE A 111 21.62 -1.80 5.69
CA PHE A 111 21.22 -2.32 7.01
C PHE A 111 22.32 -3.12 7.72
N GLY A 112 23.09 -3.93 6.98
CA GLY A 112 24.14 -4.79 7.54
C GLY A 112 25.23 -4.00 8.28
N GLU A 113 25.56 -2.82 7.77
CA GLU A 113 26.67 -1.96 8.24
C GLU A 113 26.27 -1.06 9.42
N LEU A 114 24.98 -0.96 9.73
CA LEU A 114 24.48 -0.11 10.80
C LEU A 114 24.81 -0.67 12.19
N SER A 115 24.99 0.27 13.14
CA SER A 115 25.02 -0.05 14.57
C SER A 115 23.70 -0.67 15.03
N THR A 116 23.72 -1.42 16.13
CA THR A 116 22.51 -2.06 16.70
C THR A 116 21.36 -1.07 16.93
N ASP A 117 21.64 0.13 17.44
CA ASP A 117 20.62 1.14 17.69
C ASP A 117 20.08 1.76 16.39
N ALA A 118 20.95 1.97 15.40
CA ALA A 118 20.53 2.42 14.08
C ALA A 118 19.66 1.37 13.37
N LYS A 119 20.00 0.08 13.48
CA LYS A 119 19.17 -1.04 13.00
C LYS A 119 17.78 -1.03 13.63
N LYS A 120 17.70 -0.93 14.97
CA LYS A 120 16.41 -0.85 15.69
C LYS A 120 15.57 0.33 15.23
N LYS A 121 16.17 1.51 15.10
CA LYS A 121 15.48 2.71 14.61
C LYS A 121 14.96 2.50 13.20
N GLN A 122 15.78 1.96 12.30
CA GLN A 122 15.38 1.70 10.93
C GLN A 122 14.23 0.68 10.85
N LEU A 123 14.32 -0.45 11.57
CA LEU A 123 13.23 -1.44 11.63
C LEU A 123 11.92 -0.82 12.14
N SER A 124 12.00 0.06 13.14
CA SER A 124 10.81 0.75 13.64
C SER A 124 10.17 1.67 12.60
N GLU A 125 10.96 2.41 11.81
CA GLU A 125 10.43 3.26 10.75
C GLU A 125 9.87 2.44 9.57
N MET A 126 10.52 1.32 9.23
CA MET A 126 10.01 0.36 8.24
C MET A 126 8.64 -0.21 8.68
N GLN A 127 8.53 -0.66 9.93
CA GLN A 127 7.27 -1.18 10.48
C GLN A 127 6.15 -0.14 10.46
N LYS A 128 6.42 1.11 10.88
CA LYS A 128 5.41 2.19 10.83
C LYS A 128 4.92 2.45 9.40
N THR A 129 5.84 2.39 8.44
CA THR A 129 5.50 2.56 7.02
C THR A 129 4.59 1.43 6.54
N HIS A 130 4.92 0.17 6.88
CA HIS A 130 4.07 -0.98 6.59
C HIS A 130 2.69 -0.87 7.22
N ASP A 131 2.61 -0.59 8.52
CA ASP A 131 1.35 -0.48 9.25
C ASP A 131 0.44 0.58 8.63
N ARG A 132 1.03 1.73 8.26
CA ARG A 132 0.32 2.80 7.56
C ARG A 132 -0.20 2.32 6.20
N ILE A 133 0.65 1.78 5.35
CA ILE A 133 0.27 1.34 4.00
C ILE A 133 -0.81 0.26 4.09
N MET A 134 -0.63 -0.77 4.91
CA MET A 134 -1.59 -1.86 5.07
C MET A 134 -2.95 -1.37 5.57
N SER A 135 -2.97 -0.43 6.51
CA SER A 135 -4.20 0.18 7.00
C SER A 135 -4.94 0.94 5.89
N GLU A 136 -4.22 1.79 5.15
CA GLU A 136 -4.79 2.53 4.02
C GLU A 136 -5.23 1.62 2.87
N GLN A 137 -4.50 0.53 2.60
CA GLN A 137 -4.89 -0.50 1.62
C GLN A 137 -6.18 -1.22 2.02
N LYS A 138 -6.35 -1.53 3.31
CA LYS A 138 -7.57 -2.16 3.83
C LYS A 138 -8.77 -1.23 3.69
N GLU A 139 -8.60 0.05 4.02
CA GLU A 139 -9.63 1.08 3.82
C GLU A 139 -10.01 1.18 2.34
N MET A 140 -9.02 1.38 1.45
CA MET A 140 -9.26 1.48 0.01
C MET A 140 -9.98 0.27 -0.57
N LYS A 141 -9.63 -0.94 -0.12
CA LYS A 141 -10.33 -2.18 -0.53
C LYS A 141 -11.82 -2.12 -0.19
N SER A 142 -12.16 -1.75 1.05
CA SER A 142 -13.56 -1.62 1.47
C SER A 142 -14.28 -0.51 0.70
N GLU A 143 -13.59 0.59 0.40
CA GLU A 143 -14.19 1.69 -0.35
C GLU A 143 -14.39 1.33 -1.83
N HIS A 144 -13.51 0.52 -2.44
CA HIS A 144 -13.72 -0.03 -3.78
C HIS A 144 -15.02 -0.85 -3.85
N ASP A 145 -15.25 -1.75 -2.89
CA ASP A 145 -16.48 -2.56 -2.84
C ASP A 145 -17.74 -1.68 -2.73
N ILE A 146 -17.66 -0.55 -2.00
CA ILE A 146 -18.76 0.41 -1.89
C ILE A 146 -18.98 1.13 -3.22
N ILE A 147 -17.90 1.58 -3.88
CA ILE A 147 -17.98 2.26 -5.18
C ILE A 147 -18.63 1.35 -6.22
N GLU A 148 -18.26 0.07 -6.28
CA GLU A 148 -18.86 -0.90 -7.21
C GLU A 148 -20.37 -1.04 -6.99
N LYS A 149 -20.80 -1.18 -5.73
CA LYS A 149 -22.23 -1.27 -5.39
C LYS A 149 -22.97 0.01 -5.79
N GLN A 150 -22.35 1.17 -5.61
CA GLN A 150 -22.94 2.44 -6.03
C GLN A 150 -23.03 2.55 -7.55
N HIS A 151 -21.98 2.17 -8.30
CA HIS A 151 -22.05 2.09 -9.77
C HIS A 151 -23.14 1.14 -10.23
N GLN A 152 -23.27 -0.05 -9.62
CA GLN A 152 -24.30 -1.01 -9.97
C GLN A 152 -25.70 -0.46 -9.71
N SER A 153 -25.92 0.19 -8.56
CA SER A 153 -27.20 0.84 -8.26
C SER A 153 -27.58 1.91 -9.29
N ILE A 154 -26.60 2.66 -9.81
CA ILE A 154 -26.84 3.67 -10.85
C ILE A 154 -27.15 2.99 -12.18
N LYS A 155 -26.40 1.94 -12.56
CA LYS A 155 -26.66 1.15 -13.77
C LYS A 155 -28.07 0.53 -13.78
N ASP A 156 -28.50 -0.03 -12.65
CA ASP A 156 -29.84 -0.62 -12.52
C ASP A 156 -30.94 0.44 -12.68
N MET A 157 -30.71 1.66 -12.18
CA MET A 157 -31.62 2.78 -12.38
C MET A 157 -31.66 3.20 -13.86
N ILE A 158 -30.51 3.35 -14.51
CA ILE A 158 -30.43 3.66 -15.95
C ILE A 158 -31.20 2.61 -16.77
N ALA A 159 -31.01 1.32 -16.46
CA ALA A 159 -31.70 0.23 -17.15
C ALA A 159 -33.22 0.31 -16.97
N LYS A 160 -33.70 0.59 -15.75
CA LYS A 160 -35.13 0.76 -15.47
C LYS A 160 -35.73 1.95 -16.23
N SER A 161 -35.03 3.08 -16.27
CA SER A 161 -35.45 4.27 -17.02
C SER A 161 -35.51 4.01 -18.53
N ALA A 162 -34.64 3.16 -19.07
CA ALA A 162 -34.67 2.76 -20.47
C ALA A 162 -35.78 1.74 -20.80
N SER A 163 -36.14 0.85 -19.87
CA SER A 163 -37.20 -0.16 -20.08
C SER A 163 -38.63 0.35 -19.81
N GLY A 164 -38.77 1.50 -19.16
CA GLY A 164 -40.08 2.09 -18.80
C GLY A 164 -40.85 2.74 -19.96
N ASP A 165 -40.31 2.71 -21.17
CA ASP A 165 -40.90 3.32 -22.38
C ASP A 165 -41.79 2.32 -23.18
N GLU A 166 -41.91 1.05 -22.75
CA GLU A 166 -42.67 0.01 -23.47
C GLU A 166 -44.07 -0.30 -22.88
N SER A 167 -44.61 0.50 -21.95
CA SER A 167 -45.90 0.17 -21.30
C SER A 167 -46.91 1.31 -21.20
N GLU A 168 -47.00 2.16 -22.22
CA GLU A 168 -48.17 3.03 -22.44
C GLU A 168 -48.62 2.94 -23.91
N ASP A 169 -49.43 1.94 -24.22
CA ASP A 169 -50.39 1.93 -25.34
C ASP A 169 -51.63 1.10 -24.97
#